data_AF-A0A0P0D4M9-F1
#
_entry.id   AF-A0A0P0D4M9-F1
#
_cell.length_a   1.000
_cell.length_b   1.000
_cell.length_c   1.000
_cell.angle_alpha   90.00
_cell.angle_beta   90.00
_cell.angle_gamma   90.00
#
_symmetry.space_group_name_H-M   'P 1'
#
loop_
_entity.id
_entity.type
_entity.pdbx_description
1 polymer ?
#
loop_
_entity_poly.entity_id
_entity_poly.type
_entity_poly.pdbx_seq_one_letter_code
_entity_poly.pdbx_strand_id
1 'polypeptide(L)'
;MKTYKNKNQELQAKIIDLENKKTQEFLALKTELNTAYAQLKPSNLLKRAVTDIKEKPETKNNLFEILISLTGGYVSKKLLVGKSNSLIKNILGYAVQYVSTKVISKTI
;
A
#
# COMPACT_ATOMS: atom_id res chain seq x y z
N MET A 1 46.91 -47.90 6.92
CA MET A 1 45.55 -47.95 6.34
C MET A 1 44.45 -47.37 7.24
N LYS A 2 44.52 -47.45 8.58
CA LYS A 2 43.48 -46.94 9.51
C LYS A 2 43.38 -45.40 9.60
N THR A 3 44.47 -44.68 9.44
CA THR A 3 44.53 -43.19 9.54
C THR A 3 43.83 -42.47 8.39
N TYR A 4 43.87 -43.00 7.16
CA TYR A 4 43.18 -42.41 6.01
C TYR A 4 41.66 -42.55 6.10
N LYS A 5 41.16 -43.64 6.71
CA LYS A 5 39.72 -43.85 6.92
C LYS A 5 39.15 -42.80 7.88
N ASN A 6 39.89 -42.47 8.94
CA ASN A 6 39.49 -41.47 9.94
C ASN A 6 39.42 -40.04 9.36
N LYS A 7 40.42 -39.62 8.56
CA LYS A 7 40.40 -38.32 7.88
C LYS A 7 39.25 -38.18 6.87
N ASN A 8 38.92 -39.26 6.14
CA ASN A 8 37.78 -39.25 5.24
C ASN A 8 36.45 -39.15 5.98
N GLN A 9 36.32 -39.79 7.15
CA GLN A 9 35.14 -39.66 8.00
C GLN A 9 34.98 -38.24 8.55
N GLU A 10 36.08 -37.61 8.98
CA GLU A 10 36.08 -36.21 9.43
C GLU A 10 35.68 -35.26 8.29
N LEU A 11 36.23 -35.47 7.09
CA LEU A 11 35.88 -34.69 5.92
C LEU A 11 34.39 -34.83 5.56
N GLN A 12 33.86 -36.06 5.55
CA GLN A 12 32.44 -36.31 5.29
C GLN A 12 31.55 -35.65 6.34
N ALA A 13 31.89 -35.74 7.63
CA ALA A 13 31.15 -35.08 8.69
C ALA A 13 31.11 -33.56 8.48
N LYS A 14 32.24 -32.98 8.07
CA LYS A 14 32.34 -31.54 7.79
C LYS A 14 31.59 -31.10 6.53
N ILE A 15 31.57 -31.93 5.49
CA ILE A 15 30.75 -31.69 4.29
C ILE A 15 29.27 -31.68 4.68
N ILE A 16 28.81 -32.66 5.43
CA ILE A 16 27.42 -32.75 5.89
C ILE A 16 27.04 -31.53 6.74
N ASP A 17 27.92 -31.12 7.66
CA ASP A 17 27.71 -29.93 8.48
C ASP A 17 27.60 -28.65 7.63
N LEU A 18 28.48 -28.48 6.65
CA LEU A 18 28.46 -27.34 5.73
C LEU A 18 27.23 -27.35 4.81
N GLU A 19 26.79 -28.51 4.34
CA GLU A 19 25.58 -28.64 3.52
C GLU A 19 24.32 -28.30 4.32
N ASN A 20 24.26 -28.76 5.58
CA ASN A 20 23.19 -28.41 6.50
C ASN A 20 23.18 -26.90 6.76
N LYS A 21 24.34 -26.32 7.08
CA LYS A 21 24.48 -24.88 7.31
C LYS A 21 24.04 -24.06 6.10
N LYS A 22 24.53 -24.42 4.90
CA LYS A 22 24.14 -23.76 3.64
C LYS A 22 22.63 -23.82 3.42
N THR A 23 22.00 -24.97 3.70
CA THR A 23 20.55 -25.14 3.53
C THR A 23 19.78 -24.25 4.50
N GLN A 24 20.20 -24.18 5.76
CA GLN A 24 19.59 -23.31 6.77
C GLN A 24 19.74 -21.83 6.39
N GLU A 25 20.94 -21.39 6.00
CA GLU A 25 21.20 -20.02 5.58
C GLU A 25 20.37 -19.64 4.35
N PHE A 26 20.23 -20.55 3.37
CA PHE A 26 19.41 -20.31 2.20
C PHE A 26 17.92 -20.14 2.53
N LEU A 27 17.39 -20.98 3.43
CA LEU A 27 16.01 -20.87 3.88
C LEU A 27 15.76 -19.58 4.67
N ALA A 28 16.71 -19.19 5.53
CA ALA A 28 16.66 -17.93 6.26
C ALA A 28 16.63 -16.74 5.31
N LEU A 29 17.56 -16.69 4.34
CA LEU A 29 17.62 -15.64 3.33
C LEU A 29 16.33 -15.55 2.51
N LYS A 30 15.80 -16.71 2.08
CA LYS A 30 14.54 -16.76 1.31
C LYS A 30 13.37 -16.21 2.13
N THR A 31 13.32 -16.52 3.42
CA THR A 31 12.29 -16.03 4.33
C THR A 31 12.39 -14.52 4.52
N GLU A 32 13.61 -14.01 4.72
CA GLU A 32 13.86 -12.58 4.88
C GLU A 32 13.52 -11.80 3.61
N LEU A 33 13.93 -12.29 2.44
CA LEU A 33 13.57 -11.70 1.15
C LEU A 33 12.06 -11.68 0.92
N ASN A 34 11.35 -12.77 1.22
CA ASN A 34 9.90 -12.79 1.08
C ASN A 34 9.22 -11.81 2.05
N THR A 35 9.78 -11.65 3.25
CA THR A 35 9.29 -10.68 4.23
C THR A 35 9.54 -9.25 3.76
N ALA A 36 10.75 -8.93 3.31
CA ALA A 36 11.09 -7.62 2.75
C ALA A 36 10.21 -7.30 1.54
N TYR A 37 10.06 -8.24 0.61
CA TYR A 37 9.17 -8.10 -0.53
C TYR A 37 7.72 -7.88 -0.11
N ALA A 38 7.23 -8.65 0.87
CA ALA A 38 5.89 -8.45 1.41
C ALA A 38 5.73 -7.04 2.01
N GLN A 39 6.73 -6.53 2.73
CA GLN A 39 6.68 -5.18 3.32
C GLN A 39 6.66 -4.06 2.26
N LEU A 40 7.32 -4.27 1.13
CA LEU A 40 7.33 -3.33 0.00
C LEU A 40 6.06 -3.38 -0.86
N LYS A 41 5.15 -4.36 -0.65
CA LYS A 41 3.88 -4.39 -1.37
C LYS A 41 3.08 -3.11 -1.09
N PRO A 42 2.47 -2.49 -2.11
CA PRO A 42 1.70 -1.26 -1.94
C PRO A 42 0.63 -1.35 -0.85
N SER A 43 -0.03 -2.51 -0.73
CA SER A 43 -1.03 -2.74 0.32
C SER A 43 -0.46 -2.66 1.74
N ASN A 44 0.75 -3.16 1.96
CA ASN A 44 1.43 -3.12 3.25
C ASN A 44 2.05 -1.75 3.53
N LEU A 45 2.51 -1.05 2.50
CA LEU A 45 2.93 0.36 2.60
C LEU A 45 1.77 1.26 3.01
N LEU A 46 0.61 1.11 2.37
CA LEU A 46 -0.61 1.83 2.75
C LEU A 46 -1.05 1.50 4.17
N LYS A 47 -1.00 0.20 4.56
CA LYS A 47 -1.34 -0.22 5.92
C LYS A 47 -0.38 0.38 6.96
N ARG A 48 0.92 0.41 6.69
CA ARG A 48 1.91 1.08 7.56
C ARG A 48 1.65 2.56 7.65
N ALA A 49 1.46 3.24 6.51
CA ALA A 49 1.13 4.66 6.50
C ALA A 49 -0.08 4.93 7.40
N VAL A 50 -1.20 4.24 7.21
CA VAL A 50 -2.42 4.39 8.02
C VAL A 50 -2.18 4.07 9.51
N THR A 51 -1.30 3.12 9.84
CA THR A 51 -0.98 2.76 11.23
C THR A 51 -0.10 3.82 11.89
N ASP A 52 0.98 4.24 11.24
CA ASP A 52 1.90 5.29 11.71
C ASP A 52 1.16 6.62 11.95
N ILE A 53 0.18 6.89 11.10
CA ILE A 53 -0.78 7.99 11.17
C ILE A 53 -1.64 7.97 12.43
N LYS A 54 -2.10 6.79 12.83
CA LYS A 54 -3.01 6.62 13.97
C LYS A 54 -2.24 6.83 15.27
N GLU A 55 -0.96 6.45 15.27
CA GLU A 55 -0.08 6.50 16.44
C GLU A 55 0.61 7.87 16.60
N LYS A 56 0.79 8.66 15.52
CA LYS A 56 1.46 9.97 15.57
C LYS A 56 0.50 11.15 15.33
N PRO A 57 0.05 11.87 16.37
CA PRO A 57 -0.93 12.94 16.24
C PRO A 57 -0.47 14.15 15.39
N GLU A 58 0.83 14.37 15.24
CA GLU A 58 1.39 15.47 14.43
C GLU A 58 1.20 15.28 12.91
N THR A 59 0.95 14.05 12.45
CA THR A 59 0.83 13.73 11.01
C THR A 59 -0.60 13.87 10.46
N LYS A 60 -1.58 14.15 11.33
CA LYS A 60 -3.00 14.24 10.97
C LYS A 60 -3.30 15.32 9.92
N ASN A 61 -2.58 16.45 9.94
CA ASN A 61 -2.80 17.54 8.97
C ASN A 61 -2.38 17.14 7.55
N ASN A 62 -1.18 16.60 7.37
CA ASN A 62 -0.69 16.14 6.06
C ASN A 62 -1.60 15.05 5.46
N LEU A 63 -2.25 14.28 6.32
CA LEU A 63 -3.20 13.26 5.90
C LEU A 63 -4.50 13.79 5.35
N PHE A 64 -5.08 14.79 6.02
CA PHE A 64 -6.26 15.45 5.50
C PHE A 64 -5.96 16.03 4.13
N GLU A 65 -4.78 16.61 3.94
CA GLU A 65 -4.32 17.12 2.65
C GLU A 65 -4.15 16.01 1.60
N ILE A 66 -3.55 14.87 1.96
CA ILE A 66 -3.41 13.70 1.09
C ILE A 66 -4.79 13.09 0.74
N LEU A 67 -5.68 12.96 1.72
CA LEU A 67 -7.02 12.42 1.51
C LEU A 67 -7.86 13.35 0.64
N ILE A 68 -7.79 14.67 0.89
CA ILE A 68 -8.46 15.70 0.08
C ILE A 68 -7.89 15.72 -1.35
N SER A 69 -6.58 15.60 -1.53
CA SER A 69 -5.97 15.56 -2.87
C SER A 69 -6.28 14.26 -3.63
N LEU A 70 -6.33 13.10 -2.95
CA LEU A 70 -6.75 11.83 -3.55
C LEU A 70 -8.23 11.82 -3.92
N THR A 71 -9.10 12.21 -2.98
CA THR A 71 -10.54 12.25 -3.22
C THR A 71 -10.90 13.34 -4.21
N GLY A 72 -10.32 14.53 -4.06
CA GLY A 72 -10.46 15.65 -4.98
C GLY A 72 -9.93 15.31 -6.37
N GLY A 73 -8.77 14.66 -6.48
CA GLY A 73 -8.22 14.18 -7.75
C GLY A 73 -9.07 13.11 -8.42
N TYR A 74 -9.62 12.16 -7.65
CA TYR A 74 -10.53 11.13 -8.17
C TYR A 74 -11.87 11.71 -8.63
N VAL A 75 -12.48 12.60 -7.83
CA VAL A 75 -13.70 13.32 -8.17
C VAL A 75 -13.46 14.20 -9.39
N SER A 76 -12.37 14.97 -9.41
CA SER A 76 -11.95 15.81 -10.53
C SER A 76 -11.77 14.98 -11.80
N LYS A 77 -11.06 13.85 -11.75
CA LYS A 77 -10.93 12.93 -12.90
C LYS A 77 -12.28 12.41 -13.37
N LYS A 78 -13.19 12.07 -12.46
CA LYS A 78 -14.53 11.57 -12.80
C LYS A 78 -15.41 12.65 -13.44
N LEU A 79 -15.25 13.92 -13.02
CA LEU A 79 -15.96 15.07 -13.57
C LEU A 79 -15.36 15.56 -14.90
N LEU A 80 -14.03 15.55 -15.04
CA LEU A 80 -13.33 16.10 -16.21
C LEU A 80 -13.09 15.07 -17.33
N VAL A 81 -12.75 13.83 -17.00
CA VAL A 81 -12.32 12.80 -17.96
C VAL A 81 -13.38 11.70 -18.18
N GLY A 82 -14.30 11.49 -17.23
CA GLY A 82 -15.44 10.58 -17.39
C GLY A 82 -16.49 11.12 -18.38
N LYS A 83 -17.53 10.32 -18.70
CA LYS A 83 -18.70 10.73 -19.52
C LYS A 83 -19.51 11.82 -18.79
N SER A 84 -18.92 13.02 -18.73
CA SER A 84 -19.23 14.16 -17.86
C SER A 84 -20.58 14.80 -18.15
N ASN A 85 -21.13 14.52 -19.33
CA ASN A 85 -22.37 15.12 -19.83
C ASN A 85 -23.59 14.93 -18.92
N SER A 86 -23.62 13.97 -18.01
CA SER A 86 -24.78 13.76 -17.12
C SER A 86 -24.56 14.36 -15.71
N LEU A 87 -23.42 14.11 -15.06
CA LEU A 87 -23.22 14.52 -13.66
C LEU A 87 -23.09 16.04 -13.50
N ILE A 88 -22.27 16.71 -14.31
CA ILE A 88 -22.11 18.17 -14.22
C ILE A 88 -23.41 18.88 -14.60
N LYS A 89 -24.09 18.43 -15.67
CA LYS A 89 -25.38 19.00 -16.08
C LYS A 89 -26.44 18.85 -15.01
N ASN A 90 -26.49 17.71 -14.32
CA ASN A 90 -27.42 17.51 -13.20
C ASN A 90 -27.11 18.46 -12.04
N ILE A 91 -25.84 18.62 -11.65
CA ILE A 91 -25.44 19.55 -10.57
C ILE A 91 -25.80 20.99 -10.93
N LEU A 92 -25.49 21.43 -12.16
CA LEU A 92 -25.85 22.77 -12.64
C LEU A 92 -27.37 22.95 -12.74
N GLY A 93 -28.10 21.94 -13.21
CA GLY A 93 -29.56 21.95 -13.26
C GLY A 93 -30.19 22.11 -11.88
N TYR A 94 -29.72 21.36 -10.88
CA TYR A 94 -30.15 21.52 -9.49
C TYR A 94 -29.81 22.89 -8.92
N ALA A 95 -28.65 23.44 -9.24
CA ALA A 95 -28.26 24.77 -8.77
C ALA A 95 -29.18 25.86 -9.34
N VAL A 96 -29.47 25.80 -10.65
CA VAL A 96 -30.39 26.74 -11.32
C VAL A 96 -31.81 26.57 -10.76
N GLN A 97 -32.27 25.34 -10.58
CA GLN A 97 -33.59 25.06 -9.99
C GLN A 97 -33.68 25.63 -8.56
N TYR A 98 -32.68 25.38 -7.72
CA TYR A 98 -32.66 25.87 -6.35
C TYR A 98 -32.68 27.40 -6.27
N VAL A 99 -31.86 28.09 -7.07
CA VAL A 99 -31.86 29.56 -7.14
C VAL A 99 -33.21 30.08 -7.61
N SER A 100 -33.76 29.50 -8.68
CA SER A 100 -35.04 29.90 -9.25
C SER A 100 -36.18 29.71 -8.24
N THR A 101 -36.26 28.55 -7.58
CA THR A 101 -37.25 28.26 -6.54
C THR A 101 -37.09 29.24 -5.37
N LYS A 102 -35.87 29.53 -4.91
CA LYS A 102 -35.63 30.45 -3.80
C LYS A 102 -36.00 31.90 -4.14
N VAL A 103 -35.82 32.32 -5.40
CA VAL A 103 -36.24 33.65 -5.88
C VAL A 103 -37.77 33.74 -5.96
N ILE A 104 -38.41 32.72 -6.52
CA ILE A 104 -39.88 32.68 -6.67
C ILE A 104 -40.56 32.59 -5.29
N SER A 105 -40.11 31.70 -4.41
CA SER A 105 -40.63 31.56 -3.04
C SER A 105 -40.37 32.76 -2.13
N LYS A 106 -39.50 33.70 -2.52
CA LYS A 106 -39.27 34.95 -1.79
C LYS A 106 -40.12 36.11 -2.33
N THR A 107 -40.70 35.96 -3.52
CA THR A 107 -41.48 37.00 -4.22
C THR A 107 -43.00 36.82 -4.05
N ILE A 108 -43.43 35.63 -3.61
CA ILE A 108 -44.79 35.33 -3.11
C ILE A 108 -44.76 35.47 -1.58
#